data_AF-A0A420DIE2-F1
#
_entry.id   AF-A0A420DIE2-F1
#
_cell.length_a   1.000
_cell.length_b   1.000
_cell.length_c   1.000
_cell.angle_alpha   90.00
_cell.angle_beta   90.00
_cell.angle_gamma   90.00
#
_symmetry.space_group_name_H-M   'P 1'
#
loop_
_entity.id
_entity.type
_entity.pdbx_description
1 polymer ?
#
loop_
_entity_poly.entity_id
_entity_poly.type
_entity_poly.pdbx_seq_one_letter_code
_entity_poly.pdbx_strand_id
1 'polypeptide(L)' 'MLGKLFKLLFILAILGFIGLVGFAYLGPELGFDFAPPAQEVRMPVTLPGQ' A
#
# COMPACT_ATOMS: atom_id res chain seq x y z
N MET A 1 -12.28 0.30 35.37
CA MET A 1 -11.04 0.85 34.80
C MET A 1 -10.69 0.19 33.46
N LEU A 2 -10.64 -1.14 33.37
CA LEU A 2 -10.19 -1.89 32.18
C LEU A 2 -11.02 -1.66 30.89
N GLY A 3 -12.35 -1.52 31.00
CA GLY A 3 -13.20 -1.28 29.82
C GLY A 3 -12.98 0.09 29.14
N LYS A 4 -12.56 1.10 29.90
CA LYS A 4 -12.22 2.43 29.35
C LYS A 4 -10.94 2.38 28.53
N LEU A 5 -9.95 1.61 28.99
CA LEU A 5 -8.68 1.42 28.27
C LEU A 5 -8.90 0.63 26.97
N PHE A 6 -9.65 -0.47 27.01
CA PHE A 6 -9.96 -1.25 25.80
C PHE A 6 -10.73 -0.42 24.77
N LYS A 7 -11.70 0.39 25.20
CA LYS A 7 -12.41 1.30 24.30
C LYS A 7 -11.47 2.31 23.63
N LEU A 8 -10.52 2.86 24.37
CA LEU A 8 -9.49 3.76 23.83
C LEU A 8 -8.60 3.05 22.82
N LEU A 9 -8.09 1.87 23.15
CA LEU A 9 -7.24 1.07 22.26
C LEU A 9 -7.96 0.72 20.95
N PHE A 10 -9.25 0.39 21.03
CA PHE A 10 -10.04 0.11 19.84
C PHE A 10 -10.20 1.34 18.93
N ILE A 11 -10.45 2.51 19.52
CA ILE A 11 -10.51 3.78 18.77
C ILE A 11 -9.16 4.09 18.13
N LEU A 12 -8.06 3.92 18.86
CA LEU A 12 -6.71 4.13 18.33
C LEU A 12 -6.37 3.15 17.21
N ALA A 13 -6.79 1.89 17.32
CA ALA A 13 -6.61 0.90 16.26
C ALA A 13 -7.36 1.30 14.98
N ILE A 14 -8.59 1.79 15.11
CA ILE A 14 -9.36 2.30 13.97
C ILE A 14 -8.68 3.53 13.36
N LEU A 15 -8.25 4.50 14.18
CA LEU A 15 -7.57 5.69 13.68
C LEU A 15 -6.25 5.35 12.99
N GLY A 16 -5.47 4.43 13.55
CA GLY A 16 -4.24 3.92 12.94
C GLY A 16 -4.53 3.22 11.61
N PHE A 17 -5.58 2.39 11.56
CA PHE A 17 -6.01 1.74 10.33
C PHE A 17 -6.41 2.76 9.25
N ILE A 18 -7.22 3.77 9.61
CA ILE A 18 -7.60 4.85 8.68
C ILE A 18 -6.35 5.60 8.20
N GLY A 19 -5.40 5.89 9.09
CA GLY A 19 -4.13 6.53 8.73
C GLY A 19 -3.31 5.70 7.73
N LEU A 20 -3.20 4.39 7.96
CA LEU A 20 -2.52 3.47 7.04
C LEU A 20 -3.21 3.40 5.68
N VAL A 21 -4.54 3.28 5.66
CA VAL A 21 -5.32 3.27 4.41
C VAL A 21 -5.13 4.61 3.68
N GLY A 22 -5.30 5.73 4.37
CA GLY A 22 -5.09 7.05 3.81
C GLY A 22 -3.69 7.23 3.22
N PHE A 23 -2.65 6.78 3.94
CA PHE A 23 -1.27 6.82 3.45
C PHE A 23 -1.05 5.94 2.21
N ALA A 24 -1.64 4.74 2.16
CA ALA A 24 -1.52 3.87 1.00
C ALA A 24 -2.18 4.46 -0.26
N TYR A 25 -3.30 5.19 -0.10
CA TYR A 25 -4.02 5.81 -1.22
C TYR A 25 -3.46 7.18 -1.63
N LEU A 26 -3.10 8.04 -0.68
CA LEU A 26 -2.58 9.39 -0.98
C LEU A 26 -1.06 9.40 -1.16
N GLY A 27 -0.36 8.37 -0.69
CA GLY A 27 1.10 8.27 -0.78
C GLY A 27 1.66 8.49 -2.19
N PRO A 28 1.11 7.91 -3.27
CA PRO A 28 1.59 8.12 -4.62
C PRO A 28 1.49 9.59 -5.06
N GLU A 29 0.39 10.27 -4.72
CA GLU A 29 0.17 11.69 -5.00
C GLU A 29 1.13 12.61 -4.21
N LEU A 30 1.63 12.12 -3.07
CA LEU A 30 2.65 12.80 -2.26
C LEU A 30 4.09 12.49 -2.71
N GLY A 31 4.26 11.67 -3.75
CA GLY A 31 5.58 11.31 -4.30
C GLY A 31 6.22 10.06 -3.69
N PHE A 32 5.47 9.24 -2.96
CA PHE A 32 5.94 7.93 -2.51
C PHE A 32 5.70 6.89 -3.60
N ASP A 33 6.76 6.20 -4.02
CA ASP A 33 6.64 5.04 -4.90
C ASP A 33 6.53 3.76 -4.07
N PHE A 34 5.41 3.08 -4.20
CA PHE A 34 5.14 1.81 -3.53
C PHE A 34 5.33 0.60 -4.45
N ALA A 35 5.61 0.82 -5.74
CA ALA A 35 5.86 -0.25 -6.68
C ALA A 35 7.26 -0.85 -6.45
N PRO A 36 7.43 -2.16 -6.69
CA PRO A 36 8.77 -2.73 -6.77
C PRO A 36 9.53 -2.10 -7.94
N PRO A 37 10.87 -2.03 -7.87
CA PRO A 37 11.67 -1.53 -8.97
C PRO A 37 11.39 -2.37 -10.23
N ALA A 38 11.09 -1.68 -11.33
CA ALA A 38 10.82 -2.35 -12.60
C ALA A 38 12.08 -3.06 -13.10
N GLN A 39 11.96 -4.35 -13.39
CA GLN A 39 13.02 -5.13 -14.03
C GLN A 39 12.68 -5.32 -15.50
N GLU A 40 13.64 -5.02 -16.37
CA GLU A 40 13.49 -5.31 -17.78
C GLU A 40 13.60 -6.83 -18.03
N VAL A 41 12.54 -7.43 -18.55
CA VAL A 41 12.51 -8.84 -18.94
C VAL A 41 12.40 -8.93 -20.45
N ARG A 42 13.41 -9.52 -21.09
CA ARG A 42 13.44 -9.74 -22.53
C ARG A 42 13.18 -11.22 -22.81
N MET A 43 12.16 -11.50 -23.61
CA MET A 43 11.87 -12.84 -24.10
C MET A 43 11.96 -12.85 -25.63
N PRO A 44 12.61 -13.84 -26.24
CA PRO A 44 12.60 -13.97 -27.68
C PRO A 44 11.16 -14.23 -28.14
N VAL A 45 10.72 -13.48 -29.16
CA VAL A 45 9.43 -13.71 -29.82
C VAL A 45 9.68 -14.26 -31.21
N THR A 46 8.92 -15.29 -31.59
CA THR A 46 8.85 -15.73 -32.99
C THR A 46 7.91 -14.78 -33.72
N LEU A 47 8.42 -14.05 -34.70
CA LEU A 47 7.61 -13.27 -35.63
C LEU A 47 7.25 -14.18 -36.82
N PRO A 48 5.99 -14.63 -36.95
CA PRO A 48 5.59 -15.39 -38.13
C PRO A 48 5.54 -14.46 -39.36
N GLY A 49 6.39 -14.73 -40.35
CA GLY A 49 6.35 -14.14 -41.69
C GLY A 49 7.15 -12.84 -41.85
N GLN A 50 8.39 -12.97 -42.35
CA GLN A 50 8.89 -12.10 -43.43
C GLN A 50 8.95 -12.92 -44.70
#